data_AF-A0A0F5K2E5-F1
#
_entry.id   AF-A0A0F5K2E5-F1
#
_cell.length_a   1.000
_cell.length_b   1.000
_cell.length_c   1.000
_cell.angle_alpha   90.00
_cell.angle_beta   90.00
_cell.angle_gamma   90.00
#
_symmetry.space_group_name_H-M   'P 1'
#
loop_
_entity.id
_entity.type
_entity.pdbx_description
1 polymer ?
#
loop_
_entity_poly.entity_id
_entity_poly.type
_entity_poly.pdbx_seq_one_letter_code
_entity_poly.pdbx_strand_id
1 'polypeptide(L)'
;YERSAPAGTLLIHPRGVVVNVCVVDDALADRIEVTLQQADIARAAVGALRCPRALMGDDRIDDTADAMGVPVRYTDASLDTGSDGIGLDIRTVPVTPDTLGIARGILSVIGLGPGDKAMLAPMASEALRHADDILGYTTYVDMAGPFAPWQRPQGTDNREEMARARHALQLAASGNRVAIVSSGDPGVFAMAAAVMEALDTAAEDSALRRVRVQIVPGITAAFATAAAAGAPLGHDCCLMSLSDNLKPWEIIETRLRMAAEADMAIALYNPISRARPWQLDRALALLRTIRAPETPVVLGRDIGRPGGRIRHHTLESLRADDVDMRTMVIIGASTTRYITNGSPGTRQWVYTPRWYPAAGQDATPRRER
;
A
#
# COMPACT_ATOMS: atom_id res chain seq x y z
N TYR A 1 -28.94 7.07 -20.27
CA TYR A 1 -30.21 6.91 -21.01
C TYR A 1 -30.46 5.43 -21.35
N GLU A 2 -31.63 4.88 -21.04
CA GLU A 2 -32.08 3.56 -21.53
C GLU A 2 -33.02 3.78 -22.72
N ARG A 3 -32.70 3.18 -23.88
CA ARG A 3 -33.53 3.31 -25.09
C ARG A 3 -34.85 2.58 -24.85
N SER A 4 -35.97 3.28 -24.98
CA SER A 4 -37.29 2.66 -24.87
C SER A 4 -37.50 1.67 -26.02
N ALA A 5 -37.91 0.44 -25.70
CA ALA A 5 -38.25 -0.56 -26.69
C ALA A 5 -39.70 -1.03 -26.53
N PRO A 6 -40.38 -1.37 -27.65
CA PRO A 6 -41.73 -1.91 -27.60
C PRO A 6 -41.81 -3.18 -26.74
N ALA A 7 -42.93 -3.37 -26.05
CA ALA A 7 -43.20 -4.59 -25.28
C ALA A 7 -43.02 -5.84 -26.17
N GLY A 8 -42.24 -6.82 -25.69
CA GLY A 8 -41.95 -8.06 -26.42
C GLY A 8 -40.75 -8.02 -27.35
N THR A 9 -39.93 -6.96 -27.33
CA THR A 9 -38.67 -6.88 -28.10
C THR A 9 -37.44 -7.11 -27.23
N LEU A 10 -36.41 -7.74 -27.80
CA LEU A 10 -35.09 -7.88 -27.18
C LEU A 10 -34.24 -6.66 -27.55
N LEU A 11 -33.85 -5.89 -26.54
CA LEU A 11 -32.84 -4.83 -26.68
C LEU A 11 -31.45 -5.45 -26.62
N ILE A 12 -30.73 -5.40 -27.74
CA ILE A 12 -29.32 -5.77 -27.79
C ILE A 12 -28.52 -4.49 -27.99
N HIS A 13 -27.57 -4.24 -27.10
CA HIS A 13 -26.59 -3.17 -27.23
C HIS A 13 -25.24 -3.79 -27.60
N PRO A 14 -24.97 -4.05 -28.89
CA PRO A 14 -23.63 -4.46 -29.29
C PRO A 14 -22.70 -3.32 -28.87
N ARG A 15 -21.65 -3.64 -28.10
CA ARG A 15 -20.64 -2.69 -27.61
C ARG A 15 -19.80 -2.15 -28.77
N GLY A 16 -20.43 -1.51 -29.74
CA GLY A 16 -19.90 -1.10 -31.04
C GLY A 16 -19.57 0.39 -31.15
N VAL A 17 -19.85 1.17 -30.10
CA VAL A 17 -19.59 2.62 -30.09
C VAL A 17 -18.28 2.91 -29.37
N VAL A 18 -17.36 3.60 -30.04
CA VAL A 18 -16.16 4.20 -29.42
C VAL A 18 -16.41 5.69 -29.27
N VAL A 19 -16.26 6.20 -28.04
CA VAL A 19 -16.33 7.64 -27.79
C VAL A 19 -14.91 8.20 -27.87
N ASN A 20 -14.65 9.03 -28.87
CA ASN A 20 -13.40 9.79 -29.00
C ASN A 20 -13.46 11.02 -28.09
N VAL A 21 -12.43 11.24 -27.27
CA VAL A 21 -12.33 12.37 -26.34
C VAL A 21 -11.02 13.12 -26.58
N CYS A 22 -11.10 14.35 -27.07
CA CYS A 22 -9.94 15.22 -27.35
C CYS A 22 -9.84 16.43 -26.40
N VAL A 23 -10.90 16.75 -25.66
CA VAL A 23 -10.96 17.87 -24.70
C VAL A 23 -11.50 17.32 -23.38
N VAL A 24 -10.80 17.62 -22.29
CA VAL A 24 -11.15 17.16 -20.93
C VAL A 24 -11.42 18.37 -20.04
N ASP A 25 -12.58 18.36 -19.41
CA ASP A 25 -13.02 19.32 -18.40
C ASP A 25 -13.84 18.57 -17.33
N ASP A 26 -14.29 19.29 -16.31
CA ASP A 26 -15.04 18.71 -15.20
C ASP A 26 -16.47 18.28 -15.60
N ALA A 27 -16.92 18.65 -16.81
CA ALA A 27 -18.21 18.29 -17.38
C ALA A 27 -18.09 17.15 -18.42
N LEU A 28 -16.94 16.47 -18.52
CA LEU A 28 -16.68 15.45 -19.54
C LEU A 28 -17.77 14.38 -19.58
N ALA A 29 -18.14 13.83 -18.42
CA ALA A 29 -19.15 12.78 -18.33
C ALA A 29 -20.53 13.23 -18.85
N ASP A 30 -20.96 14.44 -18.46
CA ASP A 30 -22.22 15.02 -18.90
C ASP A 30 -22.23 15.27 -20.41
N ARG A 31 -21.11 15.77 -20.95
CA ARG A 31 -20.96 16.01 -22.37
C ARG A 31 -21.05 14.72 -23.18
N ILE A 32 -20.38 13.65 -22.74
CA ILE A 32 -20.51 12.33 -23.38
C ILE A 32 -21.97 11.87 -23.37
N GLU A 33 -22.67 11.99 -22.24
CA GLU A 33 -24.07 11.58 -22.14
C GLU A 33 -24.98 12.42 -23.07
N VAL A 34 -24.76 13.74 -23.17
CA VAL A 34 -25.48 14.62 -24.11
C VAL A 34 -25.22 14.21 -25.56
N THR A 35 -23.96 13.95 -25.95
CA THR A 35 -23.62 13.53 -27.31
C THR A 35 -24.27 12.18 -27.66
N LEU A 36 -24.28 11.23 -26.72
CA LEU A 36 -24.95 9.93 -26.90
C LEU A 36 -26.47 10.09 -27.08
N GLN A 37 -27.10 10.95 -26.28
CA GLN A 37 -28.53 11.23 -26.35
C GLN A 37 -28.92 11.90 -27.68
N GLN A 38 -28.15 12.88 -28.14
CA GLN A 38 -28.37 13.55 -29.43
C GLN A 38 -28.27 12.59 -30.62
N ALA A 39 -27.46 11.54 -30.49
CA ALA A 39 -27.29 10.49 -31.50
C ALA A 39 -28.27 9.30 -31.36
N ASP A 40 -29.21 9.34 -30.39
CA ASP A 40 -30.09 8.20 -30.03
C ASP A 40 -29.31 6.90 -29.73
N ILE A 41 -28.18 7.02 -29.03
CA ILE A 41 -27.33 5.89 -28.63
C ILE A 41 -27.47 5.64 -27.13
N ALA A 42 -27.77 4.39 -26.78
CA ALA A 42 -27.76 3.96 -25.39
C ALA A 42 -26.33 3.88 -24.84
N ARG A 43 -26.12 4.33 -23.59
CA ARG A 43 -24.83 4.22 -22.89
C ARG A 43 -24.26 2.80 -22.89
N ALA A 44 -25.12 1.79 -22.80
CA ALA A 44 -24.73 0.37 -22.85
C ALA A 44 -24.10 -0.09 -24.18
N ALA A 45 -24.28 0.67 -25.26
CA ALA A 45 -23.64 0.40 -26.56
C ALA A 45 -22.19 0.91 -26.64
N VAL A 46 -21.74 1.71 -25.66
CA VAL A 46 -20.35 2.17 -25.58
C VAL A 46 -19.45 0.99 -25.22
N GLY A 47 -18.47 0.72 -26.09
CA GLY A 47 -17.49 -0.33 -25.93
C GLY A 47 -16.17 0.14 -25.33
N ALA A 48 -15.79 1.40 -25.56
CA ALA A 48 -14.56 2.00 -25.05
C ALA A 48 -14.57 3.53 -25.18
N LEU A 49 -13.75 4.20 -24.36
CA LEU A 49 -13.28 5.56 -24.63
C LEU A 49 -11.95 5.50 -25.39
N ARG A 50 -11.74 6.40 -26.34
CA ARG A 50 -10.47 6.57 -27.06
C ARG A 50 -10.00 8.00 -26.99
N CYS A 51 -8.77 8.22 -26.55
CA CYS A 51 -8.20 9.55 -26.34
C CYS A 51 -6.85 9.69 -27.04
N PRO A 52 -6.42 10.91 -27.41
CA PRO A 52 -5.05 11.18 -27.80
C PRO A 52 -4.08 10.80 -26.69
N ARG A 53 -2.90 10.26 -27.03
CA ARG A 53 -1.85 9.90 -26.06
C ARG A 53 -1.45 11.07 -25.16
N ALA A 54 -1.54 12.30 -25.67
CA ALA A 54 -1.25 13.52 -24.93
C ALA A 54 -2.15 13.72 -23.68
N LEU A 55 -3.38 13.19 -23.69
CA LEU A 55 -4.32 13.27 -22.57
C LEU A 55 -4.18 12.11 -21.56
N MET A 56 -3.31 11.13 -21.82
CA MET A 56 -3.03 10.07 -20.84
C MET A 56 -2.47 10.69 -19.57
N GLY A 57 -2.98 10.29 -18.41
CA GLY A 57 -2.61 10.89 -17.12
C GLY A 57 -3.63 11.87 -16.55
N ASP A 58 -4.65 12.27 -17.32
CA ASP A 58 -5.78 13.04 -16.79
C ASP A 58 -6.78 12.09 -16.11
N ASP A 59 -6.81 12.12 -14.77
CA ASP A 59 -7.61 11.20 -13.96
C ASP A 59 -9.13 11.35 -14.22
N ARG A 60 -9.59 12.49 -14.74
CA ARG A 60 -11.01 12.69 -15.09
C ARG A 60 -11.47 11.77 -16.22
N ILE A 61 -10.56 11.37 -17.13
CA ILE A 61 -10.86 10.37 -18.17
C ILE A 61 -11.08 9.01 -17.51
N ASP A 62 -10.20 8.62 -16.58
CA ASP A 62 -10.28 7.35 -15.88
C ASP A 62 -11.56 7.29 -15.03
N ASP A 63 -11.86 8.34 -14.27
CA ASP A 63 -13.09 8.44 -13.46
C ASP A 63 -14.36 8.32 -14.31
N THR A 64 -14.37 8.98 -15.48
CA THR A 64 -15.50 8.92 -16.42
C THR A 64 -15.66 7.50 -16.97
N ALA A 65 -14.55 6.85 -17.34
CA ALA A 65 -14.56 5.50 -17.88
C ALA A 65 -14.98 4.45 -16.85
N ASP A 66 -14.46 4.56 -15.63
CA ASP A 66 -14.81 3.71 -14.48
C ASP A 66 -16.30 3.85 -14.16
N ALA A 67 -16.84 5.09 -14.15
CA ALA A 67 -18.27 5.33 -13.96
C ALA A 67 -19.13 4.74 -15.09
N MET A 68 -18.61 4.68 -16.32
CA MET A 68 -19.25 4.07 -17.49
C MET A 68 -19.06 2.55 -17.58
N GLY A 69 -18.12 1.97 -16.84
CA GLY A 69 -17.78 0.55 -16.93
C GLY A 69 -17.18 0.16 -18.28
N VAL A 70 -16.43 1.08 -18.92
CA VAL A 70 -15.80 0.86 -20.23
C VAL A 70 -14.29 1.13 -20.15
N PRO A 71 -13.47 0.41 -20.93
CA PRO A 71 -12.03 0.65 -20.97
C PRO A 71 -11.67 1.95 -21.70
N VAL A 72 -10.54 2.55 -21.30
CA VAL A 72 -9.91 3.68 -22.00
C VAL A 72 -8.74 3.20 -22.83
N ARG A 73 -8.60 3.75 -24.04
CA ARG A 73 -7.47 3.50 -24.93
C ARG A 73 -6.88 4.81 -25.44
N TYR A 74 -5.57 4.84 -25.57
CA TYR A 74 -4.82 6.00 -25.98
C TYR A 74 -4.10 5.73 -27.30
N THR A 75 -4.16 6.69 -28.21
CA THR A 75 -3.60 6.55 -29.55
C THR A 75 -2.88 7.82 -29.99
N ASP A 76 -1.88 7.66 -30.85
CA ASP A 76 -1.20 8.76 -31.55
C ASP A 76 -1.92 9.15 -32.86
N ALA A 77 -2.94 8.38 -33.26
CA ALA A 77 -3.76 8.70 -34.42
C ALA A 77 -4.65 9.93 -34.17
N SER A 78 -4.87 10.73 -35.22
CA SER A 78 -5.86 11.81 -35.18
C SER A 78 -7.26 11.23 -34.96
N LEU A 79 -8.03 11.86 -34.08
CA LEU A 79 -9.38 11.46 -33.75
C LEU A 79 -10.37 12.46 -34.33
N ASP A 80 -11.44 11.94 -34.94
CA ASP A 80 -12.55 12.75 -35.40
C ASP A 80 -13.45 13.09 -34.22
N THR A 81 -13.61 14.38 -33.95
CA THR A 81 -14.39 14.96 -32.85
C THR A 81 -15.05 16.26 -33.28
N GLY A 82 -16.22 16.57 -32.72
CA GLY A 82 -16.89 17.86 -32.88
C GLY A 82 -16.11 19.02 -32.24
N SER A 83 -16.65 20.23 -32.35
CA SER A 83 -16.05 21.44 -31.76
C SER A 83 -15.94 21.42 -30.24
N ASP A 84 -16.77 20.60 -29.59
CA ASP A 84 -16.67 20.34 -28.17
C ASP A 84 -15.50 19.40 -27.84
N GLY A 85 -15.04 18.57 -28.78
CA GLY A 85 -13.98 17.58 -28.57
C GLY A 85 -14.47 16.19 -28.19
N ILE A 86 -15.77 15.89 -28.40
CA ILE A 86 -16.31 14.53 -28.36
C ILE A 86 -16.65 14.07 -29.79
N GLY A 87 -16.37 12.81 -30.11
CA GLY A 87 -16.76 12.19 -31.37
C GLY A 87 -17.25 10.76 -31.15
N LEU A 88 -18.17 10.29 -32.00
CA LEU A 88 -18.71 8.93 -31.92
C LEU A 88 -18.26 8.13 -33.15
N ASP A 89 -17.40 7.14 -32.94
CA ASP A 89 -17.05 6.12 -33.95
C ASP A 89 -17.99 4.92 -33.74
N ILE A 90 -19.02 4.85 -34.59
CA ILE A 90 -20.09 3.85 -34.52
C ILE A 90 -19.77 2.71 -35.48
N ARG A 91 -19.69 1.48 -34.94
CA ARG A 91 -19.37 0.28 -35.70
C ARG A 91 -20.54 -0.69 -35.73
N THR A 92 -20.61 -1.46 -36.82
CA THR A 92 -21.62 -2.51 -37.01
C THR A 92 -21.32 -3.80 -36.23
N VAL A 93 -20.12 -3.90 -35.65
CA VAL A 93 -19.67 -5.03 -34.82
C VAL A 93 -19.12 -4.52 -33.48
N PRO A 94 -19.20 -5.32 -32.40
CA PRO A 94 -18.60 -4.96 -31.12
C PRO A 94 -17.11 -4.61 -31.27
N VAL A 95 -16.68 -3.56 -30.59
CA VAL A 95 -15.29 -3.12 -30.61
C VAL A 95 -14.44 -4.09 -29.80
N THR A 96 -13.22 -4.34 -30.25
CA THR A 96 -12.19 -5.00 -29.43
C THR A 96 -11.28 -3.90 -28.88
N PRO A 97 -11.38 -3.53 -27.58
CA PRO A 97 -10.68 -2.35 -27.06
C PRO A 97 -9.17 -2.37 -27.28
N ASP A 98 -8.53 -3.54 -27.20
CA ASP A 98 -7.09 -3.67 -27.41
C ASP A 98 -6.63 -3.29 -28.83
N THR A 99 -7.53 -3.19 -29.81
CA THR A 99 -7.19 -2.74 -31.18
C THR A 99 -7.29 -1.23 -31.36
N LEU A 100 -7.72 -0.47 -30.35
CA LEU A 100 -7.97 0.98 -30.45
C LEU A 100 -6.78 1.84 -30.04
N GLY A 101 -5.73 1.23 -29.49
CA GLY A 101 -4.57 1.91 -28.92
C GLY A 101 -4.05 1.18 -27.69
N ILE A 102 -3.25 1.87 -26.87
CA ILE A 102 -2.69 1.33 -25.63
C ILE A 102 -3.54 1.71 -24.42
N ALA A 103 -3.56 0.86 -23.39
CA ALA A 103 -4.11 1.26 -22.09
C ALA A 103 -3.11 2.15 -21.34
N ARG A 104 -3.60 2.97 -20.39
CA ARG A 104 -2.75 3.57 -19.36
C ARG A 104 -2.25 2.45 -18.47
N GLY A 105 -0.93 2.29 -18.34
CA GLY A 105 -0.40 1.26 -17.45
C GLY A 105 -0.50 1.67 -16.00
N ILE A 106 -0.49 0.65 -15.13
CA ILE A 106 -0.78 0.79 -13.71
C ILE A 106 0.39 0.22 -12.93
N LEU A 107 0.89 0.97 -11.95
CA LEU A 107 1.84 0.47 -10.96
C LEU A 107 1.17 0.41 -9.59
N SER A 108 0.96 -0.81 -9.09
CA SER A 108 0.42 -1.07 -7.76
C SER A 108 1.55 -1.39 -6.78
N VAL A 109 1.73 -0.58 -5.74
CA VAL A 109 2.67 -0.90 -4.65
C VAL A 109 1.88 -1.55 -3.52
N ILE A 110 2.06 -2.85 -3.33
CA ILE A 110 1.14 -3.70 -2.58
C ILE A 110 1.76 -4.17 -1.26
N GLY A 111 1.04 -3.93 -0.16
CA GLY A 111 1.30 -4.54 1.15
C GLY A 111 0.72 -5.94 1.25
N LEU A 112 1.58 -6.93 1.43
CA LEU A 112 1.17 -8.33 1.62
C LEU A 112 0.73 -8.65 3.05
N GLY A 113 0.85 -7.70 3.98
CA GLY A 113 0.72 -7.98 5.41
C GLY A 113 1.94 -8.75 5.96
N PRO A 114 1.86 -9.26 7.19
CA PRO A 114 3.01 -9.83 7.89
C PRO A 114 3.42 -11.24 7.38
N GLY A 115 2.53 -11.91 6.65
CA GLY A 115 2.83 -13.12 5.87
C GLY A 115 1.71 -14.15 5.79
N ASP A 116 0.72 -14.07 6.68
CA ASP A 116 -0.43 -14.97 6.64
C ASP A 116 -1.38 -14.50 5.53
N LYS A 117 -1.83 -15.43 4.69
CA LYS A 117 -2.80 -15.13 3.63
C LYS A 117 -4.13 -14.65 4.20
N ALA A 118 -4.50 -15.04 5.41
CA ALA A 118 -5.69 -14.53 6.10
C ALA A 118 -5.58 -13.03 6.46
N MET A 119 -4.35 -12.49 6.49
CA MET A 119 -4.07 -11.07 6.75
C MET A 119 -3.80 -10.27 5.47
N LEU A 120 -3.92 -10.89 4.29
CA LEU A 120 -3.87 -10.19 3.01
C LEU A 120 -5.18 -9.43 2.80
N ALA A 121 -5.11 -8.12 2.65
CA ALA A 121 -6.30 -7.31 2.42
C ALA A 121 -6.97 -7.69 1.08
N PRO A 122 -8.31 -7.72 0.98
CA PRO A 122 -9.01 -8.04 -0.27
C PRO A 122 -8.56 -7.16 -1.46
N MET A 123 -8.32 -5.87 -1.23
CA MET A 123 -7.81 -4.96 -2.25
C MET A 123 -6.38 -5.30 -2.73
N ALA A 124 -5.52 -5.82 -1.83
CA ALA A 124 -4.18 -6.29 -2.18
C ALA A 124 -4.25 -7.58 -3.02
N SER A 125 -5.13 -8.51 -2.64
CA SER A 125 -5.38 -9.71 -3.43
C SER A 125 -5.92 -9.38 -4.82
N GLU A 126 -6.80 -8.38 -4.92
CA GLU A 126 -7.39 -7.95 -6.18
C GLU A 126 -6.38 -7.28 -7.12
N ALA A 127 -5.53 -6.40 -6.57
CA ALA A 127 -4.47 -5.77 -7.33
C ALA A 127 -3.44 -6.79 -7.84
N LEU A 128 -3.09 -7.78 -7.01
CA LEU A 128 -2.20 -8.88 -7.41
C LEU A 128 -2.80 -9.74 -8.53
N ARG A 129 -4.10 -10.06 -8.46
CA ARG A 129 -4.79 -10.89 -9.45
C ARG A 129 -4.75 -10.30 -10.86
N HIS A 130 -4.74 -8.98 -10.97
CA HIS A 130 -4.72 -8.26 -12.25
C HIS A 130 -3.31 -7.91 -12.73
N ALA A 131 -2.28 -8.07 -11.90
CA ALA A 131 -0.92 -7.73 -12.30
C ALA A 131 -0.37 -8.73 -13.32
N ASP A 132 0.25 -8.22 -14.37
CA ASP A 132 0.96 -9.00 -15.38
C ASP A 132 2.41 -9.23 -14.94
N ASP A 133 3.06 -8.20 -14.39
CA ASP A 133 4.43 -8.22 -13.87
C ASP A 133 4.42 -8.05 -12.34
N ILE A 134 5.10 -8.94 -11.61
CA ILE A 134 5.14 -8.91 -10.14
C ILE A 134 6.60 -8.78 -9.69
N LEU A 135 6.98 -7.60 -9.23
CA LEU A 135 8.34 -7.27 -8.82
C LEU A 135 8.43 -7.22 -7.29
N GLY A 136 9.57 -7.61 -6.74
CA GLY A 136 9.81 -7.46 -5.31
C GLY A 136 11.11 -8.09 -4.86
N TYR A 137 11.34 -8.06 -3.55
CA TYR A 137 12.34 -8.92 -2.96
C TYR A 137 11.87 -10.38 -3.11
N THR A 138 12.77 -11.28 -3.51
CA THR A 138 12.44 -12.67 -3.86
C THR A 138 11.51 -13.35 -2.84
N THR A 139 11.81 -13.24 -1.53
CA THR A 139 10.95 -13.82 -0.48
C THR A 139 9.52 -13.28 -0.46
N TYR A 140 9.32 -12.01 -0.83
CA TYR A 140 7.98 -11.40 -0.86
C TYR A 140 7.23 -11.76 -2.15
N VAL A 141 7.94 -11.91 -3.26
CA VAL A 141 7.37 -12.44 -4.50
C VAL A 141 6.88 -13.87 -4.27
N ASP A 142 7.69 -14.73 -3.65
CA ASP A 142 7.30 -16.10 -3.31
C ASP A 142 6.05 -16.13 -2.41
N MET A 143 5.96 -15.19 -1.46
CA MET A 143 4.84 -15.06 -0.52
C MET A 143 3.55 -14.57 -1.20
N ALA A 144 3.65 -13.77 -2.25
CA ALA A 144 2.50 -13.26 -3.00
C ALA A 144 1.81 -14.34 -3.86
N GLY A 145 2.51 -15.44 -4.15
CA GLY A 145 1.98 -16.54 -4.95
C GLY A 145 0.87 -17.37 -4.26
N PRO A 146 0.25 -18.32 -4.98
CA PRO A 146 0.59 -18.76 -6.33
C PRO A 146 0.15 -17.78 -7.41
N PHE A 147 0.81 -17.84 -8.56
CA PHE A 147 0.55 -16.97 -9.71
C PHE A 147 -0.15 -17.71 -10.84
N ALA A 148 -0.94 -16.98 -11.63
CA ALA A 148 -1.56 -17.50 -12.83
C ALA A 148 -0.55 -17.63 -13.99
N PRO A 149 -0.82 -18.44 -15.04
CA PRO A 149 0.17 -18.75 -16.08
C PRO A 149 0.70 -17.55 -16.87
N TRP A 150 -0.06 -16.45 -16.95
CA TRP A 150 0.34 -15.23 -17.67
C TRP A 150 1.16 -14.26 -16.82
N GLN A 151 1.17 -14.46 -15.50
CA GLN A 151 1.84 -13.57 -14.55
C GLN A 151 3.35 -13.84 -14.55
N ARG A 152 4.14 -12.77 -14.53
CA ARG A 152 5.60 -12.80 -14.61
C ARG A 152 6.20 -12.34 -13.27
N PRO A 153 6.45 -13.26 -12.32
CA PRO A 153 7.15 -12.94 -11.08
C PRO A 153 8.63 -12.65 -11.34
N GLN A 154 9.13 -11.58 -10.75
CA GLN A 154 10.49 -11.06 -10.91
C GLN A 154 11.08 -10.74 -9.53
N GLY A 155 11.78 -11.72 -8.96
CA GLY A 155 12.51 -11.56 -7.71
C GLY A 155 13.83 -10.82 -7.93
N THR A 156 14.09 -9.83 -7.09
CA THR A 156 15.40 -9.14 -7.00
C THR A 156 15.98 -9.30 -5.59
N ASP A 157 17.25 -8.91 -5.42
CA ASP A 157 17.85 -8.74 -4.11
C ASP A 157 17.29 -7.49 -3.40
N ASN A 158 17.60 -7.28 -2.12
CA ASN A 158 17.05 -6.16 -1.33
C ASN A 158 17.92 -4.89 -1.32
N ARG A 159 18.90 -4.74 -2.21
CA ARG A 159 19.88 -3.64 -2.20
C ARG A 159 19.59 -2.52 -3.20
N GLU A 160 18.66 -2.74 -4.13
CA GLU A 160 18.41 -1.80 -5.24
C GLU A 160 16.94 -1.36 -5.31
N GLU A 161 16.39 -0.86 -4.20
CA GLU A 161 14.98 -0.40 -4.12
C GLU A 161 14.67 0.67 -5.18
N MET A 162 15.55 1.65 -5.37
CA MET A 162 15.38 2.70 -6.38
C MET A 162 15.41 2.17 -7.82
N ALA A 163 16.30 1.23 -8.13
CA ALA A 163 16.37 0.61 -9.46
C ALA A 163 15.10 -0.20 -9.76
N ARG A 164 14.61 -0.95 -8.76
CA ARG A 164 13.35 -1.69 -8.86
C ARG A 164 12.16 -0.77 -9.10
N ALA A 165 12.08 0.34 -8.38
CA ALA A 165 11.03 1.35 -8.56
C ALA A 165 11.01 1.90 -9.99
N ARG A 166 12.18 2.32 -10.51
CA ARG A 166 12.32 2.81 -11.89
C ARG A 166 11.95 1.76 -12.92
N HIS A 167 12.40 0.52 -12.73
CA HIS A 167 12.07 -0.56 -13.65
C HIS A 167 10.57 -0.84 -13.70
N ALA A 168 9.89 -0.85 -12.55
CA ALA A 168 8.44 -1.04 -12.50
C ALA A 168 7.67 0.10 -13.19
N LEU A 169 8.12 1.35 -13.01
CA LEU A 169 7.56 2.51 -13.70
C LEU A 169 7.73 2.41 -15.22
N GLN A 170 8.90 1.96 -15.70
CA GLN A 170 9.15 1.76 -17.13
C GLN A 170 8.24 0.68 -17.75
N LEU A 171 8.06 -0.44 -17.05
CA LEU A 171 7.13 -1.49 -17.46
C LEU A 171 5.70 -0.95 -17.52
N ALA A 172 5.27 -0.22 -16.48
CA ALA A 172 3.93 0.37 -16.45
C ALA A 172 3.76 1.46 -17.53
N ALA A 173 4.77 2.27 -17.84
CA ALA A 173 4.71 3.27 -18.90
C ALA A 173 4.51 2.67 -20.31
N SER A 174 4.79 1.37 -20.46
CA SER A 174 4.52 0.60 -21.68
C SER A 174 3.07 0.10 -21.77
N GLY A 175 2.21 0.42 -20.79
CA GLY A 175 0.81 0.01 -20.74
C GLY A 175 0.52 -1.23 -19.88
N ASN A 176 1.55 -1.82 -19.24
CA ASN A 176 1.38 -3.03 -18.42
C ASN A 176 0.73 -2.73 -17.06
N ARG A 177 0.10 -3.76 -16.48
CA ARG A 177 -0.29 -3.76 -15.06
C ARG A 177 0.83 -4.38 -14.24
N VAL A 178 1.47 -3.58 -13.41
CA VAL A 178 2.65 -3.94 -12.65
C VAL A 178 2.33 -3.92 -11.16
N ALA A 179 2.78 -4.91 -10.41
CA ALA A 179 2.75 -4.94 -8.96
C ALA A 179 4.17 -4.92 -8.39
N ILE A 180 4.47 -4.00 -7.49
CA ILE A 180 5.61 -4.13 -6.57
C ILE A 180 5.09 -4.62 -5.23
N VAL A 181 5.58 -5.76 -4.74
CA VAL A 181 5.16 -6.33 -3.45
C VAL A 181 6.11 -5.97 -2.31
N SER A 182 5.54 -5.62 -1.16
CA SER A 182 6.23 -5.35 0.11
C SER A 182 5.62 -6.20 1.23
N SER A 183 6.43 -6.61 2.20
CA SER A 183 5.88 -7.16 3.45
C SER A 183 5.26 -6.05 4.30
N GLY A 184 4.29 -6.40 5.13
CA GLY A 184 3.56 -5.44 5.94
C GLY A 184 2.79 -4.44 5.09
N ASP A 185 3.02 -3.16 5.35
CA ASP A 185 2.45 -2.03 4.61
C ASP A 185 3.53 -1.38 3.72
N PRO A 186 3.25 -1.05 2.45
CA PRO A 186 4.27 -0.51 1.55
C PRO A 186 4.71 0.92 1.92
N GLY A 187 3.91 1.64 2.72
CA GLY A 187 4.23 2.96 3.26
C GLY A 187 5.09 2.93 4.53
N VAL A 188 5.28 1.77 5.16
CA VAL A 188 6.07 1.64 6.39
C VAL A 188 7.43 1.02 6.10
N PHE A 189 8.44 1.87 5.90
CA PHE A 189 9.84 1.49 5.64
C PHE A 189 10.00 0.50 4.46
N ALA A 190 9.25 0.72 3.38
CA ALA A 190 9.17 -0.16 2.23
C ALA A 190 9.07 0.63 0.90
N MET A 191 8.57 -0.01 -0.16
CA MET A 191 8.73 0.46 -1.54
C MET A 191 7.93 1.71 -1.93
N ALA A 192 6.90 2.13 -1.19
CA ALA A 192 6.07 3.26 -1.61
C ALA A 192 6.88 4.56 -1.72
N ALA A 193 7.75 4.83 -0.73
CA ALA A 193 8.62 6.01 -0.74
C ALA A 193 9.59 6.00 -1.94
N ALA A 194 10.21 4.85 -2.22
CA ALA A 194 11.12 4.70 -3.36
C ALA A 194 10.42 4.91 -4.72
N VAL A 195 9.15 4.47 -4.84
CA VAL A 195 8.33 4.71 -6.04
C VAL A 195 7.99 6.20 -6.19
N MET A 196 7.60 6.87 -5.10
CA MET A 196 7.32 8.31 -5.15
C MET A 196 8.57 9.13 -5.49
N GLU A 197 9.72 8.79 -4.91
CA GLU A 197 11.00 9.43 -5.24
C GLU A 197 11.42 9.16 -6.69
N ALA A 198 11.17 7.96 -7.22
CA ALA A 198 11.41 7.66 -8.63
C ALA A 198 10.52 8.49 -9.56
N LEU A 199 9.26 8.76 -9.19
CA LEU A 199 8.36 9.66 -9.93
C LEU A 199 8.80 11.12 -9.85
N ASP A 200 9.16 11.59 -8.65
CA ASP A 200 9.60 12.96 -8.41
C ASP A 200 10.87 13.28 -9.20
N THR A 201 11.85 12.38 -9.17
CA THR A 201 13.10 12.51 -9.94
C THR A 201 12.93 12.33 -11.46
N ALA A 202 11.82 11.76 -11.90
CA ALA A 202 11.47 11.59 -13.32
C ALA A 202 10.51 12.67 -13.83
N ALA A 203 10.45 13.85 -13.20
CA ALA A 203 9.49 14.90 -13.53
C ALA A 203 9.50 15.35 -15.01
N GLU A 204 10.62 15.21 -15.71
CA GLU A 204 10.75 15.53 -17.14
C GLU A 204 10.35 14.37 -18.08
N ASP A 205 10.24 13.14 -17.58
CA ASP A 205 9.83 11.99 -18.37
C ASP A 205 8.30 11.91 -18.44
N SER A 206 7.77 12.46 -19.53
CA SER A 206 6.34 12.46 -19.80
C SER A 206 5.73 11.06 -19.91
N ALA A 207 6.50 9.99 -20.18
CA ALA A 207 5.96 8.63 -20.22
C ALA A 207 5.74 8.07 -18.81
N LEU A 208 6.68 8.31 -17.88
CA LEU A 208 6.54 7.85 -16.50
C LEU A 208 5.46 8.60 -15.74
N ARG A 209 5.29 9.91 -15.98
CA ARG A 209 4.22 10.72 -15.37
C ARG A 209 2.81 10.26 -15.75
N ARG A 210 2.66 9.55 -16.86
CA ARG A 210 1.36 9.03 -17.33
C ARG A 210 0.97 7.74 -16.64
N VAL A 211 1.85 7.08 -15.90
CA VAL A 211 1.52 5.85 -15.17
C VAL A 211 0.49 6.14 -14.09
N ARG A 212 -0.52 5.28 -13.96
CA ARG A 212 -1.43 5.30 -12.80
C ARG A 212 -0.74 4.58 -11.64
N VAL A 213 -0.26 5.34 -10.65
CA VAL A 213 0.38 4.75 -9.46
C VAL A 213 -0.62 4.66 -8.33
N GLN A 214 -0.71 3.48 -7.70
CA GLN A 214 -1.56 3.25 -6.54
C GLN A 214 -0.79 2.58 -5.40
N ILE A 215 -1.02 3.08 -4.18
CA ILE A 215 -0.48 2.48 -2.96
C ILE A 215 -1.59 1.66 -2.31
N VAL A 216 -1.36 0.35 -2.21
CA VAL A 216 -2.33 -0.61 -1.71
C VAL A 216 -1.89 -1.05 -0.31
N PRO A 217 -2.62 -0.64 0.75
CA PRO A 217 -2.19 -0.81 2.13
C PRO A 217 -2.14 -2.28 2.55
N GLY A 218 -1.40 -2.55 3.62
CA GLY A 218 -1.29 -3.87 4.23
C GLY A 218 -1.18 -3.82 5.75
N ILE A 219 -1.40 -4.95 6.42
CA ILE A 219 -1.26 -5.02 7.88
C ILE A 219 0.23 -4.96 8.25
N THR A 220 0.66 -3.87 8.85
CA THR A 220 2.05 -3.68 9.24
C THR A 220 2.49 -4.60 10.39
N ALA A 221 3.78 -4.94 10.46
CA ALA A 221 4.32 -5.90 11.42
C ALA A 221 4.13 -5.47 12.89
N ALA A 222 4.17 -4.16 13.16
CA ALA A 222 3.94 -3.59 14.49
C ALA A 222 2.52 -3.92 14.99
N PHE A 223 1.49 -3.71 14.17
CA PHE A 223 0.11 -3.98 14.57
C PHE A 223 -0.20 -5.48 14.62
N ALA A 224 0.35 -6.27 13.70
CA ALA A 224 0.25 -7.73 13.79
C ALA A 224 0.88 -8.26 15.10
N THR A 225 2.05 -7.75 15.48
CA THR A 225 2.72 -8.10 16.73
C THR A 225 1.94 -7.63 17.96
N ALA A 226 1.44 -6.39 17.93
CA ALA A 226 0.63 -5.83 19.00
C ALA A 226 -0.64 -6.67 19.23
N ALA A 227 -1.38 -7.01 18.17
CA ALA A 227 -2.58 -7.84 18.25
C ALA A 227 -2.28 -9.25 18.79
N ALA A 228 -1.13 -9.83 18.42
CA ALA A 228 -0.69 -11.11 18.97
C ALA A 228 -0.31 -11.03 20.47
N ALA A 229 0.10 -9.86 20.96
CA ALA A 229 0.56 -9.66 22.34
C ALA A 229 -0.49 -9.02 23.28
N GLY A 230 -1.55 -8.42 22.74
CA GLY A 230 -2.57 -7.66 23.48
C GLY A 230 -2.81 -6.29 22.85
N ALA A 231 -2.49 -5.22 23.57
CA ALA A 231 -2.63 -3.83 23.11
C ALA A 231 -1.45 -2.93 23.58
N PRO A 232 -0.17 -3.32 23.34
CA PRO A 232 0.98 -2.51 23.77
C PRO A 232 1.10 -1.16 23.03
N LEU A 233 0.38 -1.01 21.91
CA LEU A 233 0.30 0.21 21.10
C LEU A 233 -1.08 0.89 21.24
N GLY A 234 -1.78 0.65 22.37
CA GLY A 234 -3.14 1.16 22.61
C GLY A 234 -3.23 2.64 23.03
N HIS A 235 -2.09 3.29 23.26
CA HIS A 235 -1.93 4.73 23.47
C HIS A 235 -0.98 5.27 22.38
N ASP A 236 -0.71 6.59 22.39
CA ASP A 236 0.29 7.25 21.55
C ASP A 236 1.55 6.40 21.38
N CYS A 237 1.87 6.10 20.12
CA CYS A 237 3.00 5.27 19.75
C CYS A 237 3.70 5.78 18.50
N CYS A 238 4.94 5.35 18.30
CA CYS A 238 5.70 5.66 17.10
C CYS A 238 6.29 4.38 16.47
N LEU A 239 6.41 4.41 15.15
CA LEU A 239 7.09 3.38 14.38
C LEU A 239 8.44 3.93 13.95
N MET A 240 9.53 3.22 14.24
CA MET A 240 10.88 3.70 13.95
C MET A 240 11.74 2.60 13.35
N SER A 241 12.49 2.90 12.29
CA SER A 241 13.51 2.00 11.74
C SER A 241 14.88 2.32 12.35
N LEU A 242 15.63 1.31 12.79
CA LEU A 242 17.03 1.48 13.23
C LEU A 242 18.06 1.40 12.09
N SER A 243 17.63 1.18 10.85
CA SER A 243 18.54 1.19 9.69
C SER A 243 18.99 2.61 9.35
N ASP A 244 20.30 2.83 9.28
CA ASP A 244 20.99 4.09 8.98
C ASP A 244 21.56 4.15 7.54
N ASN A 245 21.15 3.23 6.66
CA ASN A 245 21.63 3.17 5.26
C ASN A 245 21.52 4.51 4.53
N LEU A 246 20.40 5.21 4.73
CA LEU A 246 20.04 6.45 4.04
C LEU A 246 19.79 7.61 5.02
N LYS A 247 20.08 7.43 6.31
CA LYS A 247 19.92 8.46 7.33
C LYS A 247 21.04 8.37 8.36
N PRO A 248 21.68 9.48 8.73
CA PRO A 248 22.70 9.48 9.79
C PRO A 248 22.14 8.91 11.11
N TRP A 249 22.96 8.17 11.85
CA TRP A 249 22.57 7.55 13.11
C TRP A 249 22.11 8.60 14.14
N GLU A 250 22.72 9.79 14.13
CA GLU A 250 22.42 10.90 15.03
C GLU A 250 20.96 11.35 14.93
N ILE A 251 20.38 11.27 13.73
CA ILE A 251 18.95 11.55 13.49
C ILE A 251 18.08 10.46 14.11
N ILE A 252 18.49 9.19 14.04
CA ILE A 252 17.79 8.06 14.67
C ILE A 252 17.84 8.22 16.19
N GLU A 253 19.01 8.50 16.77
CA GLU A 253 19.22 8.66 18.20
C GLU A 253 18.39 9.83 18.76
N THR A 254 18.36 10.96 18.05
CA THR A 254 17.55 12.13 18.40
C THR A 254 16.06 11.79 18.42
N ARG A 255 15.54 11.14 17.36
CA ARG A 255 14.13 10.73 17.29
C ARG A 255 13.76 9.74 18.39
N LEU A 256 14.68 8.82 18.71
CA LEU A 256 14.43 7.78 19.70
C LEU A 256 14.36 8.38 21.11
N ARG A 257 15.26 9.32 21.42
CA ARG A 257 15.24 10.10 22.66
C ARG A 257 13.92 10.86 22.79
N MET A 258 13.55 11.63 21.76
CA MET A 258 12.32 12.43 21.79
C MET A 258 11.06 11.58 21.95
N ALA A 259 10.98 10.42 21.27
CA ALA A 259 9.85 9.51 21.42
C ALA A 259 9.75 8.94 22.85
N ALA A 260 10.88 8.62 23.47
CA ALA A 260 10.92 8.12 24.84
C ALA A 260 10.59 9.23 25.87
N GLU A 261 11.11 10.44 25.68
CA GLU A 261 10.82 11.62 26.52
C GLU A 261 9.35 12.07 26.40
N ALA A 262 8.75 11.93 25.21
CA ALA A 262 7.32 12.17 24.98
C ALA A 262 6.40 11.05 25.49
N ASP A 263 6.96 10.09 26.21
CA ASP A 263 6.27 8.92 26.77
C ASP A 263 5.50 8.05 25.76
N MET A 264 5.99 7.95 24.52
CA MET A 264 5.34 7.11 23.50
C MET A 264 5.77 5.63 23.66
N ALA A 265 4.87 4.71 23.31
CA ALA A 265 5.27 3.33 23.02
C ALA A 265 6.03 3.30 21.67
N ILE A 266 7.06 2.47 21.56
CA ILE A 266 8.01 2.52 20.43
C ILE A 266 8.06 1.14 19.76
N ALA A 267 7.71 1.07 18.48
CA ALA A 267 7.88 -0.13 17.66
C ALA A 267 9.10 0.02 16.74
N LEU A 268 10.12 -0.80 16.97
CA LEU A 268 11.38 -0.77 16.24
C LEU A 268 11.38 -1.78 15.07
N TYR A 269 11.46 -1.24 13.87
CA TYR A 269 11.72 -1.93 12.62
C TYR A 269 13.22 -2.03 12.35
N ASN A 270 13.60 -3.05 11.58
CA ASN A 270 14.99 -3.30 11.20
C ASN A 270 15.94 -3.19 12.40
N PRO A 271 15.62 -3.84 13.54
CA PRO A 271 16.28 -3.55 14.80
C PRO A 271 17.76 -3.94 14.78
N ILE A 272 18.12 -4.96 14.00
CA ILE A 272 19.50 -5.43 13.85
C ILE A 272 19.76 -5.88 12.41
N SER A 273 21.00 -5.75 11.97
CA SER A 273 21.46 -6.26 10.67
C SER A 273 22.86 -6.85 10.79
N ARG A 274 23.20 -7.80 9.90
CA ARG A 274 24.55 -8.39 9.85
C ARG A 274 25.65 -7.35 9.61
N ALA A 275 25.35 -6.32 8.82
CA ALA A 275 26.30 -5.26 8.50
C ALA A 275 26.56 -4.32 9.69
N ARG A 276 25.62 -4.22 10.64
CA ARG A 276 25.67 -3.29 11.78
C ARG A 276 25.05 -3.92 13.02
N PRO A 277 25.80 -4.79 13.71
CA PRO A 277 25.29 -5.51 14.88
C PRO A 277 25.13 -4.62 16.13
N TRP A 278 25.60 -3.36 16.11
CA TRP A 278 25.69 -2.49 17.29
C TRP A 278 24.47 -1.58 17.53
N GLN A 279 23.61 -1.41 16.53
CA GLN A 279 22.56 -0.37 16.53
C GLN A 279 21.52 -0.58 17.63
N LEU A 280 21.09 -1.84 17.82
CA LEU A 280 20.14 -2.17 18.87
C LEU A 280 20.73 -1.92 20.26
N ASP A 281 21.97 -2.32 20.52
CA ASP A 281 22.62 -2.08 21.82
C ASP A 281 22.72 -0.58 22.13
N ARG A 282 23.07 0.24 21.13
CA ARG A 282 23.10 1.70 21.28
C ARG A 282 21.72 2.28 21.57
N ALA A 283 20.69 1.83 20.86
CA ALA A 283 19.30 2.23 21.10
C ALA A 283 18.83 1.85 22.51
N LEU A 284 19.11 0.62 22.97
CA LEU A 284 18.74 0.16 24.30
C LEU A 284 19.50 0.88 25.40
N ALA A 285 20.79 1.18 25.20
CA ALA A 285 21.57 1.99 26.13
C ALA A 285 20.95 3.37 26.33
N LEU A 286 20.55 4.05 25.25
CA LEU A 286 19.83 5.32 25.33
C LEU A 286 18.49 5.18 26.06
N LEU A 287 17.67 4.20 25.69
CA LEU A 287 16.34 4.04 26.29
C LEU A 287 16.43 3.75 27.80
N ARG A 288 17.46 3.02 28.24
CA ARG A 288 17.73 2.75 29.66
C ARG A 288 18.08 3.99 30.48
N THR A 289 18.48 5.10 29.85
CA THR A 289 18.69 6.37 30.58
C THR A 289 17.39 7.15 30.78
N ILE A 290 16.29 6.75 30.14
CA ILE A 290 15.02 7.50 30.10
C ILE A 290 13.89 6.68 30.73
N ARG A 291 13.85 5.37 30.46
CA ARG A 291 12.78 4.46 30.84
C ARG A 291 13.17 3.63 32.08
N ALA A 292 12.17 3.25 32.86
CA ALA A 292 12.37 2.36 34.00
C ALA A 292 12.87 0.96 33.54
N PRO A 293 13.74 0.29 34.31
CA PRO A 293 14.26 -1.05 33.99
C PRO A 293 13.16 -2.08 33.70
N GLU A 294 12.03 -1.99 34.41
CA GLU A 294 10.89 -2.91 34.35
C GLU A 294 9.95 -2.66 33.16
N THR A 295 10.21 -1.61 32.35
CA THR A 295 9.38 -1.25 31.20
C THR A 295 9.12 -2.48 30.31
N PRO A 296 7.86 -2.86 30.06
CA PRO A 296 7.53 -4.01 29.24
C PRO A 296 8.07 -3.90 27.81
N VAL A 297 8.62 -5.01 27.32
CA VAL A 297 9.06 -5.19 25.94
C VAL A 297 8.42 -6.44 25.35
N VAL A 298 7.97 -6.35 24.10
CA VAL A 298 7.46 -7.48 23.32
C VAL A 298 8.34 -7.70 22.11
N LEU A 299 8.76 -8.95 21.92
CA LEU A 299 9.42 -9.40 20.70
C LEU A 299 8.45 -10.28 19.91
N GLY A 300 8.08 -9.83 18.71
CA GLY A 300 7.30 -10.61 17.75
C GLY A 300 8.18 -11.06 16.61
N ARG A 301 8.58 -12.34 16.58
CA ARG A 301 9.38 -12.87 15.48
C ARG A 301 8.54 -13.75 14.56
N ASP A 302 8.67 -13.51 13.26
CA ASP A 302 7.93 -14.25 12.21
C ASP A 302 6.40 -14.23 12.41
N ILE A 303 5.85 -13.17 13.01
CA ILE A 303 4.40 -13.04 13.20
C ILE A 303 3.68 -13.13 11.84
N GLY A 304 2.62 -13.93 11.78
CA GLY A 304 1.92 -14.26 10.54
C GLY A 304 2.60 -15.32 9.67
N ARG A 305 3.70 -15.93 10.10
CA ARG A 305 4.39 -17.01 9.38
C ARG A 305 4.47 -18.27 10.26
N PRO A 306 4.78 -19.45 9.70
CA PRO A 306 4.81 -20.71 10.47
C PRO A 306 5.71 -20.69 11.71
N GLY A 307 6.74 -19.83 11.76
CA GLY A 307 7.64 -19.65 12.91
C GLY A 307 7.22 -18.57 13.91
N GLY A 308 5.99 -18.06 13.80
CA GLY A 308 5.48 -16.93 14.59
C GLY A 308 5.51 -17.18 16.10
N ARG A 309 6.15 -16.27 16.84
CA ARG A 309 6.17 -16.34 18.31
C ARG A 309 6.32 -14.98 18.97
N ILE A 310 5.73 -14.89 20.16
CA ILE A 310 5.82 -13.74 21.05
C ILE A 310 6.71 -14.11 22.23
N ARG A 311 7.67 -13.25 22.54
CA ARG A 311 8.44 -13.28 23.79
C ARG A 311 8.24 -11.97 24.54
N HIS A 312 8.16 -12.07 25.86
CA HIS A 312 8.04 -10.93 26.75
C HIS A 312 9.36 -10.73 27.50
N HIS A 313 9.78 -9.48 27.61
CA HIS A 313 11.02 -9.06 28.27
C HIS A 313 10.75 -7.76 29.04
N THR A 314 11.62 -7.42 29.99
CA THR A 314 11.77 -6.04 30.45
C THR A 314 12.88 -5.34 29.67
N LEU A 315 12.89 -4.00 29.67
CA LEU A 315 13.98 -3.22 29.08
C LEU A 315 15.35 -3.57 29.67
N GLU A 316 15.41 -3.90 30.97
CA GLU A 316 16.62 -4.38 31.63
C GLU A 316 17.09 -5.73 31.08
N SER A 317 16.17 -6.68 30.93
CA SER A 317 16.49 -8.06 30.53
C SER A 317 16.82 -8.22 29.05
N LEU A 318 16.31 -7.32 28.19
CA LEU A 318 16.49 -7.45 26.74
C LEU A 318 17.97 -7.34 26.34
N ARG A 319 18.41 -8.26 25.49
CA ARG A 319 19.74 -8.25 24.87
C ARG A 319 19.59 -8.23 23.35
N ALA A 320 20.59 -7.72 22.63
CA ALA A 320 20.56 -7.71 21.17
C ALA A 320 20.48 -9.13 20.58
N ASP A 321 21.09 -10.12 21.25
CA ASP A 321 21.05 -11.53 20.85
C ASP A 321 19.64 -12.16 20.89
N ASP A 322 18.67 -11.54 21.56
CA ASP A 322 17.27 -11.99 21.54
C ASP A 322 16.55 -11.64 20.22
N VAL A 323 17.15 -10.80 19.38
CA VAL A 323 16.52 -10.14 18.23
C VAL A 323 17.28 -10.48 16.95
N ASP A 324 16.54 -10.78 15.89
CA ASP A 324 17.08 -10.91 14.54
C ASP A 324 16.33 -10.01 13.54
N MET A 325 16.71 -10.08 12.26
CA MET A 325 16.10 -9.27 11.20
C MET A 325 14.59 -9.54 10.96
N ARG A 326 14.03 -10.60 11.55
CA ARG A 326 12.62 -10.98 11.44
C ARG A 326 11.82 -10.66 12.70
N THR A 327 12.42 -9.94 13.64
CA THR A 327 11.86 -9.62 14.93
C THR A 327 11.37 -8.18 14.96
N MET A 328 10.10 -7.98 15.33
CA MET A 328 9.54 -6.70 15.72
C MET A 328 9.76 -6.49 17.22
N VAL A 329 10.33 -5.35 17.61
CA VAL A 329 10.56 -5.00 19.02
C VAL A 329 9.60 -3.88 19.40
N ILE A 330 8.68 -4.14 20.33
CA ILE A 330 7.78 -3.11 20.88
C ILE A 330 8.20 -2.82 22.31
N ILE A 331 8.54 -1.57 22.59
CA ILE A 331 8.92 -1.07 23.92
C ILE A 331 7.76 -0.24 24.44
N GLY A 332 7.25 -0.58 25.61
CA GLY A 332 6.12 0.12 26.21
C GLY A 332 6.41 1.58 26.58
N ALA A 333 5.35 2.37 26.66
CA ALA A 333 5.32 3.62 27.42
C ALA A 333 5.42 3.36 28.93
N SER A 334 5.60 4.41 29.74
CA SER A 334 5.79 4.34 31.20
C SER A 334 4.66 3.64 31.95
N THR A 335 3.43 3.72 31.43
CA THR A 335 2.23 3.10 32.01
C THR A 335 1.94 1.69 31.49
N THR A 336 2.73 1.20 30.53
CA THR A 336 2.55 -0.12 29.94
C THR A 336 2.76 -1.18 31.00
N ARG A 337 1.90 -2.21 31.01
CA ARG A 337 2.00 -3.31 31.98
C ARG A 337 1.57 -4.64 31.39
N TYR A 338 2.08 -5.70 32.02
CA TYR A 338 1.62 -7.05 31.77
C TYR A 338 0.37 -7.39 32.58
N ILE A 339 -0.49 -8.22 31.99
CA ILE A 339 -1.55 -8.93 32.69
C ILE A 339 -1.07 -10.37 32.83
N THR A 340 -0.83 -10.78 34.07
CA THR A 340 -0.59 -12.18 34.42
C THR A 340 -1.92 -12.81 34.79
N ASN A 341 -2.41 -13.71 33.93
CA ASN A 341 -3.46 -14.62 34.36
C ASN A 341 -2.83 -15.53 35.42
N GLY A 342 -3.38 -15.57 36.63
CA GLY A 342 -2.74 -16.10 37.85
C GLY A 342 -2.40 -17.59 37.88
N SER A 343 -2.17 -18.24 36.74
CA SER A 343 -1.71 -19.62 36.63
C SER A 343 -0.43 -19.69 35.77
N PRO A 344 0.62 -20.38 36.24
CA PRO A 344 1.83 -20.63 35.46
C PRO A 344 1.50 -21.25 34.10
N GLY A 345 2.17 -20.78 33.04
CA GLY A 345 1.96 -21.29 31.67
C GLY A 345 0.77 -20.70 30.92
N THR A 346 0.02 -19.76 31.52
CA THR A 346 -1.03 -19.03 30.80
C THR A 346 -0.48 -17.87 29.98
N ARG A 347 -1.24 -17.49 28.93
CA ARG A 347 -0.89 -16.38 28.04
C ARG A 347 -0.76 -15.08 28.83
N GLN A 348 0.41 -14.44 28.70
CA GLN A 348 0.66 -13.12 29.23
C GLN A 348 0.19 -12.09 28.20
N TRP A 349 -0.63 -11.15 28.64
CA TRP A 349 -1.04 -10.02 27.80
C TRP A 349 -0.26 -8.79 28.17
N VAL A 350 -0.05 -7.88 27.22
CA VAL A 350 0.50 -6.55 27.48
C VAL A 350 -0.47 -5.49 27.00
N TYR A 351 -0.56 -4.38 27.72
CA TYR A 351 -1.30 -3.22 27.24
C TYR A 351 -0.79 -1.92 27.83
N THR A 352 -1.08 -0.83 27.12
CA THR A 352 -0.90 0.53 27.63
C THR A 352 -2.27 1.09 28.01
N PRO A 353 -2.51 1.48 29.28
CA PRO A 353 -3.77 2.07 29.69
C PRO A 353 -4.13 3.33 28.90
N ARG A 354 -5.42 3.58 28.71
CA ARG A 354 -5.95 4.78 28.01
C ARG A 354 -5.90 6.06 28.86
N TRP A 355 -5.15 6.06 29.96
CA TRP A 355 -5.12 7.14 30.95
C TRP A 355 -3.78 7.16 31.69
N TYR A 356 -3.43 8.33 32.22
CA TYR A 356 -2.28 8.53 33.10
C TYR A 356 -2.73 8.65 34.57
N PRO A 357 -1.95 8.11 35.53
CA PRO A 357 -2.19 8.38 36.94
C PRO A 357 -2.19 9.89 37.20
N ALA A 358 -3.06 10.36 38.08
CA ALA A 358 -2.95 11.73 38.57
C ALA A 358 -1.63 11.87 39.33
N ALA A 359 -0.95 13.02 39.21
CA ALA A 359 0.30 13.26 39.94
C ALA A 359 0.12 12.98 41.43
N GLY A 360 0.89 12.03 41.98
CA GLY A 360 0.85 11.65 43.39
C GLY A 360 -0.23 10.63 43.80
N GLN A 361 -0.89 9.94 42.86
CA GLN A 361 -1.84 8.86 43.17
C GLN A 361 -1.42 7.53 42.55
N ASP A 362 -1.67 6.43 43.27
CA ASP A 362 -1.52 5.07 42.74
C ASP A 362 -2.36 4.87 41.46
N ALA A 363 -1.86 3.99 40.59
CA ALA A 363 -2.42 3.69 39.27
C ALA A 363 -3.77 2.93 39.35
N THR A 364 -4.79 3.56 39.93
CA THR A 364 -6.19 3.12 39.87
C THR A 364 -6.93 3.79 38.71
N PRO A 365 -7.75 3.06 37.93
CA PRO A 365 -8.52 3.62 36.83
C PRO A 365 -9.43 4.76 37.31
N ARG A 366 -9.41 5.90 36.61
CA ARG A 366 -10.48 6.90 36.76
C ARG A 366 -11.77 6.26 36.25
N ARG A 367 -12.85 6.32 37.04
CA ARG A 367 -14.19 5.97 36.55
C ARG A 367 -14.51 6.85 35.35
N GLU A 368 -14.85 6.23 34.22
CA GLU A 368 -15.31 6.93 33.02
C GLU A 368 -16.53 7.79 33.41
N ARG A 369 -16.52 9.07 32.99
CA ARG A 369 -17.64 9.99 33.22
C ARG A 369 -18.70 9.82 32.16
#